data_AF-A0A961JI52-F1
#
_entry.id   AF-A0A961JI52-F1
#
_cell.length_a   1.000
_cell.length_b   1.000
_cell.length_c   1.000
_cell.angle_alpha   90.00
_cell.angle_beta   90.00
_cell.angle_gamma   90.00
#
_symmetry.space_group_name_H-M   'P 1'
#
loop_
_entity.id
_entity.type
_entity.pdbx_description
1 polymer ?
#
loop_
_entity_poly.entity_id
_entity_poly.type
_entity_poly.pdbx_seq_one_letter_code
_entity_poly.pdbx_strand_id
1 'polypeptide(L)'
;DLTQMTYGLSRDDAGRFMSTYVQKGVFREDPFHVLDTDGVGELLKLGAERGRAARPGITLSICGEHGGNPESIAFCREAGFDYVSCSPFRVPVARLAAAQLAINHKMGDQKSSLAQMLWKWRGRGRK
;
A
#
# COMPACT_ATOMS: atom_id res chain seq x y z
N ASP A 1 -11.56 10.12 4.54
CA ASP A 1 -12.85 10.20 3.80
C ASP A 1 -13.19 8.96 3.01
N LEU A 2 -12.35 8.51 2.06
CA LEU A 2 -12.69 7.34 1.25
C LEU A 2 -13.05 6.10 2.08
N THR A 3 -12.30 5.83 3.16
CA THR A 3 -12.62 4.78 4.13
C THR A 3 -14.02 4.94 4.75
N GLN A 4 -14.40 6.16 5.14
CA GLN A 4 -15.72 6.43 5.72
C GLN A 4 -16.83 6.06 4.74
N MET A 5 -16.71 6.50 3.50
CA MET A 5 -17.73 6.28 2.47
C MET A 5 -17.77 4.81 2.03
N THR A 6 -16.63 4.14 2.00
CA THR A 6 -16.54 2.72 1.62
C THR A 6 -17.25 1.82 2.63
N TYR A 7 -17.05 2.09 3.93
CA TYR A 7 -17.65 1.29 4.99
C TYR A 7 -18.98 1.84 5.53
N GLY A 8 -19.39 3.05 5.14
CA GLY A 8 -20.52 3.75 5.74
C GLY A 8 -20.29 4.10 7.22
N LEU A 9 -19.05 4.41 7.60
CA LEU A 9 -18.66 4.68 8.98
C LEU A 9 -18.26 6.16 9.15
N SER A 10 -18.89 6.84 10.10
CA SER A 10 -18.40 8.12 10.60
C SER A 10 -17.17 7.88 11.47
N ARG A 11 -16.04 8.52 11.16
CA ARG A 11 -14.80 8.38 11.94
C ARG A 11 -14.99 8.88 13.37
N ASP A 12 -15.72 9.98 13.55
CA ASP A 12 -15.94 10.60 14.85
C ASP A 12 -16.79 9.73 15.77
N ASP A 13 -17.65 8.88 15.20
CA ASP A 13 -18.47 7.92 15.96
C ASP A 13 -17.84 6.53 16.08
N ALA A 14 -16.95 6.16 15.15
CA ALA A 14 -16.31 4.84 15.09
C ALA A 14 -15.55 4.48 16.37
N GLY A 15 -14.93 5.47 17.03
CA GLY A 15 -14.20 5.26 18.29
C GLY A 15 -15.03 4.61 19.40
N ARG A 16 -16.37 4.69 19.35
CA ARG A 16 -17.27 4.10 20.35
C ARG A 16 -17.41 2.58 20.25
N PHE A 17 -17.14 1.99 19.08
CA PHE A 17 -17.38 0.56 18.84
C PHE A 17 -16.24 -0.16 18.11
N MET A 18 -15.32 0.57 17.46
CA MET A 18 -14.28 -0.02 16.62
C MET A 18 -13.39 -1.00 17.39
N SER A 19 -13.01 -0.67 18.63
CA SER A 19 -12.22 -1.57 19.49
C SER A 19 -12.90 -2.92 19.72
N THR A 20 -14.23 -2.92 19.90
CA THR A 20 -15.02 -4.14 20.07
C THR A 20 -15.07 -4.95 18.77
N TYR A 21 -15.16 -4.27 17.62
CA TYR A 21 -15.20 -4.93 16.31
C TYR A 21 -13.85 -5.60 15.99
N VAL A 22 -12.73 -4.93 16.31
CA VAL A 22 -11.39 -5.52 16.17
C VAL A 22 -11.22 -6.72 17.11
N GLN A 23 -11.61 -6.60 18.38
CA GLN A 23 -11.54 -7.71 19.35
C GLN A 23 -12.40 -8.92 18.94
N LYS A 24 -13.53 -8.69 18.27
CA LYS A 24 -14.40 -9.75 17.74
C LYS A 24 -13.95 -10.27 16.38
N GLY A 25 -12.86 -9.75 15.82
CA GLY A 25 -12.34 -10.17 14.52
C GLY A 25 -13.19 -9.74 13.32
N VAL A 26 -14.09 -8.77 13.48
CA VAL A 26 -14.84 -8.17 12.36
C VAL A 26 -13.89 -7.40 11.46
N PHE A 27 -12.95 -6.67 12.06
CA PHE A 27 -11.81 -6.07 11.38
C PHE A 27 -10.51 -6.64 11.95
N ARG A 28 -9.50 -6.79 11.10
CA ARG A 28 -8.15 -7.16 11.55
C ARG A 28 -7.51 -6.03 12.38
N GLU A 29 -7.67 -4.80 11.90
CA GLU A 29 -7.16 -3.57 12.50
C GLU A 29 -8.15 -2.43 12.21
N ASP A 30 -8.03 -1.31 12.93
CA ASP A 30 -8.84 -0.12 12.65
C ASP A 30 -8.53 0.43 11.24
N PRO A 31 -9.52 0.44 10.31
CA PRO A 31 -9.31 0.85 8.92
C PRO A 31 -9.01 2.36 8.77
N PHE A 32 -9.21 3.16 9.83
CA PHE A 32 -8.80 4.56 9.85
C PHE A 32 -7.32 4.75 10.14
N HIS A 33 -6.66 3.78 10.77
CA HIS A 33 -5.22 3.80 11.06
C HIS A 33 -4.38 3.02 10.05
N VAL A 34 -4.90 1.87 9.59
CA VAL A 34 -4.26 1.01 8.59
C VAL A 34 -5.16 0.93 7.37
N LEU A 35 -4.60 1.11 6.17
CA LEU A 35 -5.38 1.04 4.95
C LEU A 35 -5.91 -0.39 4.76
N ASP A 36 -7.23 -0.52 4.64
CA ASP A 36 -7.84 -1.75 4.13
C ASP A 36 -7.49 -1.93 2.66
N THR A 37 -6.66 -2.93 2.35
CA THR A 37 -6.17 -3.17 1.00
C THR A 37 -7.20 -3.83 0.09
N ASP A 38 -8.20 -4.50 0.67
CA ASP A 38 -9.12 -5.37 -0.07
C ASP A 38 -10.38 -4.61 -0.51
N GLY A 39 -10.90 -3.71 0.33
CA GLY A 39 -12.02 -2.83 -0.01
C GLY A 39 -11.57 -1.44 -0.47
N VAL A 40 -11.04 -0.64 0.44
CA VAL A 40 -10.61 0.75 0.13
C VAL A 40 -9.46 0.75 -0.89
N GLY A 41 -8.52 -0.20 -0.75
CA GLY A 41 -7.41 -0.38 -1.68
C GLY A 41 -7.86 -0.70 -3.10
N GLU A 42 -8.92 -1.50 -3.27
CA GLU A 42 -9.45 -1.80 -4.60
C GLU A 42 -10.00 -0.55 -5.29
N LEU A 43 -10.70 0.31 -4.53
CA LEU A 43 -11.17 1.61 -5.06
C LEU A 43 -10.00 2.53 -5.43
N LEU A 44 -8.91 2.52 -4.65
CA LEU A 44 -7.70 3.29 -4.96
C LEU A 44 -7.03 2.79 -6.25
N LYS A 45 -6.91 1.47 -6.43
CA LYS A 45 -6.36 0.87 -7.66
C LYS A 45 -7.22 1.22 -8.88
N LEU A 46 -8.54 1.08 -8.76
CA LEU A 46 -9.48 1.43 -9.82
C LEU A 46 -9.37 2.91 -10.21
N GLY A 47 -9.26 3.80 -9.22
CA GLY A 47 -9.06 5.23 -9.45
C GLY A 47 -7.74 5.54 -10.15
N ALA A 48 -6.65 4.90 -9.71
CA ALA A 48 -5.32 5.07 -10.29
C ALA A 48 -5.28 4.58 -11.75
N GLU A 49 -5.81 3.39 -12.02
CA GLU A 49 -5.88 2.79 -13.35
C GLU A 49 -6.68 3.68 -14.30
N ARG A 50 -7.92 4.04 -13.92
CA ARG A 50 -8.78 4.88 -14.76
C ARG A 50 -8.19 6.28 -14.97
N GLY A 51 -7.58 6.86 -13.93
CA GLY A 51 -6.93 8.16 -14.01
C GLY A 51 -5.77 8.16 -14.99
N ARG A 52 -4.91 7.14 -14.95
CA ARG A 52 -3.76 7.00 -15.87
C ARG A 52 -4.18 6.62 -17.28
N ALA A 53 -5.26 5.85 -17.44
CA ALA A 53 -5.84 5.55 -18.75
C ALA A 53 -6.37 6.82 -19.44
N ALA A 54 -7.02 7.70 -18.69
CA ALA A 54 -7.54 8.96 -19.21
C ALA A 54 -6.45 10.02 -19.43
N ARG A 55 -5.47 10.10 -18.52
CA ARG A 55 -4.34 11.04 -18.61
C ARG A 55 -3.03 10.34 -18.26
N PRO A 56 -2.29 9.86 -19.28
CA PRO A 56 -0.95 9.33 -19.08
C PRO A 56 -0.06 10.36 -18.36
N GLY A 57 0.69 9.92 -17.36
CA GLY A 57 1.59 10.79 -16.60
C GLY A 57 0.94 11.62 -15.48
N ILE A 58 -0.36 11.47 -15.19
CA ILE A 58 -1.00 12.20 -14.08
C ILE A 58 -0.37 11.84 -12.73
N THR A 59 0.05 12.83 -11.95
CA THR A 59 0.58 12.59 -10.61
C THR A 59 -0.54 12.14 -9.67
N LEU A 60 -0.35 11.00 -9.01
CA LEU A 60 -1.25 10.40 -8.05
C LEU A 60 -0.56 10.34 -6.69
N SER A 61 -1.29 10.70 -5.63
CA SER A 61 -0.79 10.62 -4.27
C SER A 61 -1.89 10.26 -3.28
N ILE A 62 -1.46 9.75 -2.13
CA ILE A 62 -2.31 9.57 -0.96
C ILE A 62 -1.93 10.59 0.11
N CYS A 63 -2.93 11.14 0.79
CA CYS A 63 -2.75 12.02 1.93
C CYS A 63 -3.55 11.51 3.13
N GLY A 64 -3.27 12.08 4.30
CA GLY A 64 -3.93 11.72 5.54
C GLY A 64 -3.12 10.71 6.36
N GLU A 65 -3.80 9.99 7.24
CA GLU A 65 -3.12 9.17 8.26
C GLU A 65 -2.40 7.97 7.68
N HIS A 66 -3.00 7.36 6.66
CA HIS A 66 -2.43 6.23 5.93
C HIS A 66 -1.09 6.58 5.26
N GLY A 67 -0.87 7.84 4.88
CA GLY A 67 0.38 8.29 4.27
C GLY A 67 1.61 8.17 5.18
N GLY A 68 1.41 7.98 6.50
CA GLY A 68 2.49 7.75 7.47
C GLY A 68 2.60 6.30 7.96
N ASN A 69 1.79 5.37 7.44
CA ASN A 69 1.79 3.96 7.83
C ASN A 69 2.63 3.13 6.83
N PRO A 70 3.65 2.37 7.28
CA PRO A 70 4.53 1.61 6.37
C PRO A 70 3.82 0.62 5.44
N GLU A 71 2.80 -0.11 5.91
CA GLU A 71 2.03 -1.07 5.09
C GLU A 71 1.24 -0.33 4.00
N SER A 72 0.63 0.80 4.36
CA SER A 72 -0.12 1.64 3.42
C SER A 72 0.81 2.27 2.37
N ILE A 73 2.03 2.68 2.76
CA ILE A 73 3.06 3.17 1.83
C ILE A 73 3.49 2.07 0.86
N ALA A 74 3.67 0.84 1.35
CA ALA A 74 3.99 -0.32 0.51
C ALA A 74 2.91 -0.57 -0.54
N PHE A 75 1.64 -0.59 -0.10
CA PHE A 75 0.50 -0.72 -1.00
C PHE A 75 0.46 0.39 -2.06
N CYS A 76 0.61 1.65 -1.66
CA CYS A 76 0.56 2.77 -2.60
C CYS A 76 1.69 2.70 -3.63
N ARG A 77 2.89 2.27 -3.21
CA ARG A 77 4.02 2.05 -4.11
C ARG A 77 3.72 0.95 -5.13
N GLU A 78 3.15 -0.17 -4.68
CA GLU A 78 2.75 -1.29 -5.57
C GLU A 78 1.63 -0.88 -6.53
N ALA A 79 0.66 -0.10 -6.07
CA ALA A 79 -0.44 0.43 -6.86
C ALA A 79 -0.02 1.59 -7.81
N GLY A 80 1.26 1.96 -7.86
CA GLY A 80 1.79 2.94 -8.81
C GLY A 80 1.53 4.41 -8.46
N PHE A 81 1.31 4.73 -7.17
CA PHE A 81 1.22 6.11 -6.71
C PHE A 81 2.62 6.77 -6.69
N ASP A 82 2.69 8.05 -7.03
CA ASP A 82 3.94 8.77 -7.18
C ASP A 82 4.54 9.22 -5.85
N TYR A 83 3.70 9.61 -4.87
CA TYR A 83 4.15 10.01 -3.54
C TYR A 83 3.07 9.83 -2.45
N VAL A 84 3.51 9.91 -1.20
CA VAL A 84 2.65 9.95 -0.01
C VAL A 84 2.81 11.29 0.72
N SER A 85 1.73 11.78 1.34
CA SER A 85 1.74 12.98 2.17
C SER A 85 1.21 12.63 3.57
N CYS A 86 1.96 13.04 4.60
CA CYS A 86 1.63 12.78 6.00
C CYS A 86 1.99 13.99 6.88
N SER A 87 1.53 13.96 8.13
CA SER A 87 1.83 15.04 9.09
C SER A 87 3.34 15.21 9.32
N PRO A 88 3.83 16.42 9.65
CA PRO A 88 5.28 16.70 9.75
C PRO A 88 6.06 15.71 10.61
N PHE A 89 5.49 15.30 11.75
CA PHE A 89 6.12 14.36 12.67
C PHE A 89 6.21 12.92 12.13
N ARG A 90 5.37 12.55 11.16
CA ARG A 90 5.40 11.23 10.50
C ARG A 90 6.31 11.21 9.28
N VAL A 91 6.78 12.35 8.79
CA VAL A 91 7.68 12.43 7.62
C VAL A 91 8.94 11.57 7.78
N PRO A 92 9.67 11.58 8.92
CA PRO A 92 10.84 10.72 9.07
C PRO A 92 10.52 9.22 8.94
N VAL A 93 9.39 8.79 9.51
CA VAL A 93 8.93 7.39 9.44
C VAL A 93 8.54 7.02 8.02
N ALA A 94 7.79 7.87 7.32
CA ALA A 94 7.39 7.64 5.94
C ALA A 94 8.61 7.55 5.01
N ARG A 95 9.62 8.41 5.21
CA ARG A 95 10.88 8.37 4.45
C ARG A 95 11.66 7.08 4.70
N LEU A 96 11.77 6.66 5.97
CA LEU A 96 12.45 5.41 6.32
C LEU A 96 11.75 4.20 5.71
N ALA A 97 10.42 4.12 5.82
CA ALA A 97 9.62 3.06 5.23
C ALA A 97 9.78 3.01 3.71
N ALA A 98 9.66 4.15 3.02
CA ALA A 98 9.85 4.24 1.58
C ALA A 98 11.26 3.77 1.15
N ALA A 99 12.31 4.12 1.91
CA ALA A 99 13.67 3.69 1.65
C ALA A 99 13.84 2.17 1.84
N GLN A 100 13.33 1.62 2.95
CA GLN A 100 13.36 0.17 3.22
C GLN A 100 12.65 -0.63 2.11
N LEU A 101 11.48 -0.16 1.69
CA LEU A 101 10.71 -0.78 0.60
C LEU A 101 11.47 -0.73 -0.74
N ALA A 102 12.13 0.40 -1.04
CA ALA A 102 12.93 0.53 -2.25
C ALA A 102 14.15 -0.42 -2.25
N ILE A 103 14.80 -0.60 -1.10
CA ILE A 103 15.92 -1.54 -0.95
C ILE A 103 15.42 -2.99 -1.10
N ASN A 104 14.34 -3.35 -0.40
CA ASN A 104 13.78 -4.70 -0.45
C ASN A 104 13.33 -5.10 -1.86
N HIS A 105 12.70 -4.17 -2.60
CA HIS A 105 12.33 -4.40 -4.00
C HIS A 105 13.56 -4.71 -4.87
N LYS A 106 14.62 -3.91 -4.76
CA LYS A 106 15.87 -4.15 -5.51
C LYS A 106 16.51 -5.49 -5.17
N MET A 107 16.52 -5.87 -3.89
CA MET A 107 17.06 -7.16 -3.45
C MET A 107 16.22 -8.35 -3.96
N GLY A 108 14.89 -8.20 -3.99
CA GLY A 108 13.98 -9.18 -4.57
C GLY A 108 14.23 -9.41 -6.06
N ASP A 109 14.38 -8.32 -6.82
CA ASP A 109 14.69 -8.37 -8.26
C ASP A 109 16.04 -9.08 -8.53
N GLN A 110 17.06 -8.78 -7.73
CA GLN A 110 18.36 -9.43 -7.85
C GLN A 110 18.30 -10.93 -7.58
N LYS A 111 17.59 -11.35 -6.52
CA LYS A 111 17.40 -12.78 -6.21
C LYS A 111 16.60 -13.49 -7.31
N SER A 112 15.56 -12.87 -7.85
CA SER A 112 14.78 -13.42 -8.97
C SER A 112 15.64 -13.58 -10.22
N SER A 113 16.45 -12.58 -10.57
CA SER A 113 17.39 -12.63 -11.69
C SER A 113 18.41 -13.76 -11.53
N LEU A 114 19.02 -13.89 -10.35
CA LEU A 114 19.94 -14.98 -10.01
C LEU A 114 19.26 -16.36 -10.10
N ALA A 115 18.05 -16.51 -9.57
CA ALA A 115 17.28 -17.75 -9.66
C ALA A 115 16.95 -18.11 -11.12
N GLN A 116 16.56 -17.13 -11.95
CA GLN A 116 16.32 -17.32 -13.38
C GLN A 116 17.60 -17.71 -14.14
N MET A 117 18.74 -17.11 -13.80
CA MET A 117 20.04 -17.47 -14.38
C MET A 117 20.44 -18.91 -14.01
N LEU A 118 20.31 -19.29 -12.75
CA LEU A 118 20.59 -20.66 -12.27
C LEU A 118 19.64 -21.70 -12.89
N TRP A 119 18.36 -21.35 -13.07
CA TRP A 119 17.39 -22.19 -13.78
C TRP A 119 17.77 -22.39 -15.25
N LYS A 120 18.11 -21.31 -15.97
CA LYS A 120 18.60 -21.39 -17.37
C LYS A 120 19.88 -22.24 -17.48
N TRP A 121 20.76 -22.20 -16.47
CA TRP A 121 21.98 -23.01 -16.44
C TRP A 121 21.67 -24.50 -16.25
N ARG A 122 20.75 -24.86 -15.33
CA ARG A 122 20.27 -26.25 -15.15
C ARG A 122 19.60 -26.82 -16.40
N GLY A 123 18.93 -26.00 -17.20
CA GLY A 123 18.26 -26.41 -18.45
C GLY A 123 19.20 -26.69 -19.64
N ARG A 124 20.48 -26.31 -19.58
CA ARG A 124 21.46 -26.52 -20.67
C ARG A 124 22.34 -27.77 -20.50
N GLY A 125 22.14 -28.56 -19.44
CA GLY A 125 22.97 -29.72 -19.09
C GLY A 125 22.39 -31.11 -19.41
N ARG A 126 21.31 -31.22 -20.21
CA ARG A 126 20.77 -32.51 -20.68
C ARG A 126 20.77 -32.54 -22.21
N LYS A 127 21.92 -32.90 -22.78
CA LYS A 127 22.03 -33.65 -24.03
C LYS A 127 23.11 -34.70 -23.81
#